data_AF-A0AAU6HYD2-F1
#
_entry.id   AF-A0AAU6HYD2-F1
#
_cell.length_a   1.000
_cell.length_b   1.000
_cell.length_c   1.000
_cell.angle_alpha   90.00
_cell.angle_beta   90.00
_cell.angle_gamma   90.00
#
_symmetry.space_group_name_H-M   'P 1'
#
loop_
_entity.id
_entity.type
_entity.pdbx_description
1 polymer ?
#
loop_
_entity_poly.entity_id
_entity_poly.type
_entity_poly.pdbx_seq_one_letter_code
_entity_poly.pdbx_strand_id
1 'polypeptide(L)'
;MCSSCDFWLTCLGYLMLGDQDPDGRRVLRIDSRHYLTWTEEQGFPPEIGYAGAERRHYVLLNDPEGTAHATHRVWLMGTIPGAFRDRMPDNAVFVPAP
;
A
#
# COMPACT_ATOMS: atom_id res chain seq x y z
N MET A 1 -25.28 -4.66 -5.17
CA MET A 1 -24.35 -3.98 -4.25
C MET A 1 -22.97 -4.54 -4.53
N CYS A 2 -22.01 -3.70 -4.92
CA CYS A 2 -20.66 -4.13 -5.30
C CYS A 2 -19.74 -3.89 -4.11
N SER A 3 -19.52 -4.91 -3.28
CA SER A 3 -18.59 -4.88 -2.15
C SER A 3 -17.16 -4.45 -2.54
N SER A 4 -16.78 -4.66 -3.81
CA SER A 4 -15.50 -4.19 -4.35
C SER A 4 -15.44 -2.67 -4.50
N CYS A 5 -16.55 -1.97 -4.80
CA CYS A 5 -16.52 -0.52 -4.99
C CYS A 5 -16.33 0.23 -3.67
N ASP A 6 -17.05 -0.18 -2.61
CA ASP A 6 -16.96 0.46 -1.30
C ASP A 6 -15.55 0.31 -0.72
N PHE A 7 -14.93 -0.86 -0.90
CA PHE A 7 -13.55 -1.11 -0.54
C PHE A 7 -12.56 -0.16 -1.24
N TRP A 8 -12.64 -0.02 -2.56
CA TRP A 8 -11.72 0.85 -3.30
C TRP A 8 -11.97 2.33 -3.04
N LEU A 9 -13.21 2.73 -2.69
CA LEU A 9 -13.52 4.06 -2.19
C LEU A 9 -12.84 4.32 -0.83
N THR A 10 -12.80 3.34 0.07
CA THR A 10 -12.04 3.42 1.32
C THR A 10 -10.54 3.58 1.06
N CYS A 11 -9.95 2.73 0.20
CA CYS A 11 -8.53 2.81 -0.15
C CYS A 11 -8.13 4.14 -0.79
N LEU A 12 -9.02 4.72 -1.61
CA LEU A 12 -8.87 6.05 -2.16
C LEU A 12 -8.87 7.12 -1.06
N GLY A 13 -9.67 6.94 0.00
CA GLY A 13 -9.69 7.83 1.17
C GLY A 13 -8.34 7.93 1.88
N TYR A 14 -7.50 6.88 1.84
CA TYR A 14 -6.16 6.91 2.44
C TYR A 14 -5.21 7.92 1.79
N LEU A 15 -5.43 8.30 0.52
CA LEU A 15 -4.66 9.38 -0.11
C LEU A 15 -4.83 10.70 0.65
N MET A 16 -6.04 10.98 1.16
CA MET A 16 -6.32 12.19 1.93
C MET A 16 -5.66 12.20 3.31
N LEU A 17 -5.20 11.04 3.78
CA LEU A 17 -4.46 10.86 5.03
C LEU A 17 -2.94 10.82 4.81
N GLY A 18 -2.46 11.23 3.63
CA GLY A 18 -1.04 11.20 3.30
C GLY A 18 -0.51 9.79 3.09
N ASP A 19 -1.28 8.96 2.38
CA ASP A 19 -0.97 7.55 2.10
C ASP A 19 -0.82 6.71 3.36
N GLN A 20 -1.76 6.87 4.28
CA GLN A 20 -1.84 6.10 5.51
C GLN A 20 -3.27 5.65 5.79
N ASP A 21 -3.42 4.48 6.41
CA ASP A 21 -4.69 4.10 7.03
C ASP A 21 -4.86 4.78 8.41
N PRO A 22 -6.04 4.65 9.06
CA PRO A 22 -6.27 5.24 10.38
C PRO A 22 -5.34 4.74 11.50
N ASP A 23 -4.71 3.56 11.34
CA ASP A 23 -3.76 2.98 12.29
C ASP A 23 -2.32 3.45 12.01
N GLY A 24 -2.12 4.37 11.05
CA GLY A 24 -0.82 4.88 10.63
C GLY A 24 -0.03 3.89 9.77
N ARG A 25 -0.67 2.83 9.26
CA ARG A 25 -0.03 1.90 8.33
C ARG A 25 0.18 2.61 6.99
N ARG A 26 1.39 2.56 6.45
CA ARG A 26 1.71 3.20 5.18
C ARG A 26 1.10 2.44 4.01
N VAL A 27 0.49 3.17 3.09
CA VAL A 27 -0.03 2.67 1.82
C VAL A 27 1.06 2.70 0.77
N LEU A 28 1.27 1.57 0.10
CA LEU A 28 2.09 1.47 -1.11
C LEU A 28 1.21 1.14 -2.30
N ARG A 29 1.40 1.86 -3.40
CA ARG A 29 0.83 1.58 -4.71
C ARG A 29 1.99 1.36 -5.67
N ILE A 30 2.13 0.11 -6.12
CA ILE A 30 3.27 -0.36 -6.90
C ILE A 30 2.73 -1.26 -8.01
N ASP A 31 3.00 -0.92 -9.27
CA ASP A 31 2.53 -1.68 -10.43
C ASP A 31 1.01 -1.89 -10.42
N SER A 32 0.26 -0.81 -10.15
CA SER A 32 -1.21 -0.82 -10.01
C SER A 32 -1.76 -1.77 -8.93
N ARG A 33 -0.93 -2.22 -7.98
CA ARG A 33 -1.35 -3.01 -6.82
C ARG A 33 -1.31 -2.18 -5.55
N HIS A 34 -2.28 -2.39 -4.68
CA HIS A 34 -2.40 -1.67 -3.42
C HIS A 34 -1.92 -2.54 -2.25
N TYR A 35 -1.10 -1.97 -1.39
CA TYR A 35 -0.52 -2.64 -0.24
C TYR A 35 -0.60 -1.77 1.01
N LEU A 36 -0.63 -2.41 2.18
CA LEU A 36 -0.33 -1.77 3.46
C LEU A 36 0.97 -2.35 4.04
N THR A 37 1.86 -1.50 4.53
CA THR A 37 2.93 -1.93 5.45
C THR A 37 2.34 -2.06 6.84
N TRP A 38 2.76 -3.03 7.63
CA TRP A 38 2.24 -3.16 9.00
C TRP A 38 3.30 -3.70 9.96
N THR A 39 3.12 -3.45 11.25
CA THR A 39 3.94 -4.05 12.31
C THR A 39 3.12 -4.99 13.18
N GLU A 40 3.82 -5.83 13.94
CA GLU A 40 3.18 -6.80 14.84
C GLU A 40 2.31 -6.11 15.90
N GLU A 41 2.74 -4.95 16.38
CA GLU A 41 2.03 -4.11 17.35
C GLU A 41 0.75 -3.50 16.77
N GLN A 42 0.73 -3.17 15.47
CA GLN A 42 -0.45 -2.66 14.78
C GLN A 42 -1.49 -3.76 14.49
N GLY A 43 -1.11 -5.04 14.61
CA GLY A 43 -1.94 -6.16 14.17
C GLY A 43 -2.11 -6.24 12.65
N PHE A 44 -2.75 -7.33 12.20
CA PHE A 44 -2.99 -7.56 10.78
C PHE A 44 -3.88 -6.46 10.17
N PRO A 45 -3.56 -5.98 8.95
CA PRO A 45 -4.44 -5.07 8.21
C PRO A 45 -5.81 -5.69 7.90
N PRO A 46 -6.83 -4.88 7.53
CA PRO A 46 -8.20 -5.35 7.31
C PRO A 46 -8.37 -6.41 6.19
N GLU A 47 -9.55 -7.05 6.24
CA GLU A 47 -9.89 -8.44 5.82
C GLU A 47 -9.43 -8.96 4.45
N ILE A 48 -9.04 -8.11 3.49
CA ILE A 48 -8.65 -8.57 2.15
C ILE A 48 -7.16 -8.39 1.96
N GLY A 49 -6.42 -9.49 1.91
CA GLY A 49 -5.08 -9.49 1.35
C GLY A 49 -4.21 -10.70 1.65
N TYR A 50 -2.99 -10.67 1.11
CA TYR A 50 -1.94 -11.65 1.38
C TYR A 50 -0.73 -10.97 2.02
N ALA A 51 -0.31 -11.48 3.18
CA ALA A 51 0.95 -11.12 3.82
C ALA A 51 2.10 -11.93 3.22
N GLY A 52 3.02 -11.27 2.53
CA GLY A 52 4.33 -11.87 2.27
C GLY A 52 5.18 -11.81 3.55
N ALA A 53 5.92 -12.89 3.85
CA ALA A 53 6.83 -12.95 5.02
C ALA A 53 8.27 -12.50 4.70
N GLU A 54 8.55 -12.14 3.45
CA GLU A 54 9.89 -11.75 3.01
C GLU A 54 10.15 -10.27 3.29
N ARG A 55 11.39 -9.96 3.71
CA ARG A 55 11.86 -8.58 3.80
C ARG A 55 11.86 -7.96 2.40
N ARG A 56 11.08 -6.90 2.21
CA ARG A 56 11.00 -6.11 0.98
C ARG A 56 11.62 -4.74 1.21
N HIS A 57 12.28 -4.23 0.18
CA HIS A 57 12.78 -2.87 0.14
C HIS A 57 11.97 -2.07 -0.89
N TYR A 58 11.67 -0.82 -0.58
CA TYR A 58 10.95 0.06 -1.48
C TYR A 58 11.44 1.50 -1.35
N VAL A 59 11.26 2.28 -2.41
CA VAL A 59 11.51 3.73 -2.43
C VAL A 59 10.19 4.43 -2.74
N LEU A 60 9.94 5.55 -2.07
CA LEU A 60 8.80 6.41 -2.38
C LEU A 60 9.12 7.31 -3.57
N LEU A 61 8.19 7.40 -4.53
CA LEU A 61 8.40 8.19 -5.75
C LEU A 61 8.39 9.70 -5.52
N ASN A 62 7.83 10.14 -4.39
CA ASN A 62 7.82 11.54 -3.97
C ASN A 62 8.96 11.89 -3.00
N ASP A 63 9.81 10.93 -2.64
CA ASP A 63 10.99 11.20 -1.81
C ASP A 63 12.17 11.63 -2.70
N PRO A 64 12.59 12.91 -2.66
CA PRO A 64 13.69 13.41 -3.50
C PRO A 64 15.05 12.82 -3.10
N GLU A 65 15.20 12.30 -1.87
CA GLU A 65 16.44 11.68 -1.41
C GLU A 65 16.56 10.22 -1.88
N GLY A 66 15.46 9.61 -2.34
CA GLY A 66 15.42 8.23 -2.81
C GLY A 66 15.72 7.23 -1.69
N THR A 67 15.25 7.50 -0.47
CA THR A 67 15.52 6.67 0.70
C THR A 67 14.92 5.27 0.52
N ALA A 68 15.77 4.25 0.64
CA ALA A 68 15.33 2.87 0.64
C ALA A 68 14.76 2.50 2.03
N HIS A 69 13.47 2.20 2.06
CA HIS A 69 12.78 1.70 3.24
C HIS A 69 12.75 0.17 3.23
N ALA A 70 12.87 -0.45 4.40
CA ALA A 70 12.72 -1.89 4.56
C ALA A 70 11.45 -2.22 5.36
N THR A 71 10.71 -3.24 4.94
CA THR A 71 9.61 -3.81 5.72
C THR A 71 9.61 -5.33 5.59
N HIS A 72 9.28 -6.04 6.67
CA HIS A 72 9.08 -7.49 6.67
C HIS A 72 7.63 -7.88 6.37
N ARG A 73 6.75 -6.89 6.25
CA ARG A 73 5.31 -7.07 6.37
C ARG A 73 4.62 -6.12 5.39
N VAL A 74 4.29 -6.70 4.23
CA VAL A 74 3.46 -6.07 3.22
C VAL A 74 2.18 -6.89 3.08
N TRP A 75 1.05 -6.20 3.09
CA TRP A 75 -0.28 -6.78 2.96
C TRP A 75 -0.84 -6.39 1.60
N LEU A 76 -0.81 -7.31 0.63
CA LEU A 76 -1.35 -7.07 -0.71
C LEU A 76 -2.88 -7.07 -0.63
N MET A 77 -3.48 -5.89 -0.79
CA MET A 77 -4.93 -5.69 -0.74
C MET A 77 -5.63 -6.00 -2.06
N GLY A 78 -4.91 -5.90 -3.18
CA GLY A 78 -5.42 -6.29 -4.51
C GLY A 78 -4.86 -5.46 -5.64
N THR A 79 -5.32 -5.76 -6.86
CA THR A 79 -5.04 -4.95 -8.05
C THR A 79 -6.08 -3.84 -8.16
N ILE A 80 -5.62 -2.59 -8.31
CA ILE A 80 -6.47 -1.41 -8.43
C ILE A 80 -7.30 -1.52 -9.73
N PRO A 81 -8.64 -1.47 -9.67
CA PRO A 81 -9.49 -1.53 -10.84
C PRO A 81 -9.24 -0.33 -11.76
N GLY A 82 -9.42 -0.53 -13.07
CA GLY A 82 -9.20 0.50 -14.08
C GLY A 82 -9.88 1.83 -13.77
N ALA A 83 -11.12 1.80 -13.25
CA ALA A 83 -11.89 2.99 -12.88
C ALA A 83 -11.26 3.84 -11.76
N PHE A 84 -10.30 3.31 -11.00
CA PHE A 84 -9.63 4.00 -9.90
C PHE A 84 -8.17 4.36 -10.21
N ARG A 85 -7.57 3.81 -11.28
CA ARG A 85 -6.12 3.95 -11.56
C ARG A 85 -5.67 5.41 -11.66
N ASP A 86 -6.44 6.25 -12.35
CA ASP A 86 -6.10 7.67 -12.52
C ASP A 86 -6.14 8.45 -11.19
N ARG A 87 -6.92 7.97 -10.22
CA ARG A 87 -7.09 8.60 -8.90
C ARG A 87 -6.18 7.99 -7.83
N MET A 88 -5.61 6.82 -8.11
CA MET A 88 -4.75 6.07 -7.20
C MET A 88 -3.46 5.67 -7.94
N PRO A 89 -2.65 6.64 -8.38
CA PRO A 89 -1.41 6.36 -9.09
C PRO A 89 -0.40 5.66 -8.17
N ASP A 90 0.55 4.97 -8.77
CA ASP A 90 1.68 4.38 -8.04
C ASP A 90 2.43 5.47 -7.26
N ASN A 91 2.81 5.16 -6.02
CA ASN A 91 3.53 6.07 -5.12
C ASN A 91 4.87 5.52 -4.67
N ALA A 92 5.19 4.28 -5.03
CA ALA A 92 6.41 3.61 -4.63
C ALA A 92 6.86 2.61 -5.70
N VAL A 93 8.09 2.14 -5.56
CA VAL A 93 8.62 1.00 -6.32
C VAL A 93 9.34 0.05 -5.38
N PHE A 94 9.21 -1.26 -5.62
CA PHE A 94 10.07 -2.23 -4.96
C PHE A 94 11.47 -2.18 -5.55
N VAL A 95 12.48 -2.26 -4.69
CA VAL A 95 13.89 -2.27 -5.08
C VAL A 95 14.58 -3.51 -4.51
N PRO A 96 15.71 -3.95 -5.11
CA PRO A 96 16.55 -4.99 -4.52
C PRO A 96 17.01 -4.60 -3.10
N ALA A 97 17.41 -5.59 -2.32
CA ALA A 97 18.13 -5.29 -1.09
C ALA A 97 19.42 -4.52 -1.44
N PRO A 98 19.77 -3.49 -0.66
CA PRO A 98 21.03 -2.76 -0.83
C PRO A 98 22.25 -3.67 -0.60
#